data_AF-A0A7C6DTH4-F1
#
_entry.id   AF-A0A7C6DTH4-F1
#
_cell.length_a   1.000
_cell.length_b   1.000
_cell.length_c   1.000
_cell.angle_alpha   90.00
_cell.angle_beta   90.00
_cell.angle_gamma   90.00
#
_symmetry.space_group_name_H-M   'P 1'
#
loop_
_entity.id
_entity.type
_entity.pdbx_description
1 polymer ?
#
loop_
_entity_poly.entity_id
_entity_poly.type
_entity_poly.pdbx_seq_one_letter_code
_entity_poly.pdbx_strand_id
1 'polypeptide(L)'
;TMERGIVSAGRDPKTGKHKYPELELVRITIPRRVYTNEQMEYTKDVINEVYKIRERINGLSITYEPPFLRFFTIRFEPLKKTASL
;
A
#
# COMPACT_ATOMS: atom_id res chain seq x y z
N THR A 1 -9.54 3.18 2.48
CA THR A 1 -8.17 3.71 2.41
C THR A 1 -7.66 3.57 0.99
N MET A 2 -6.96 4.57 0.46
CA MET A 2 -6.35 4.48 -0.88
C MET A 2 -4.86 4.67 -0.73
N GLU A 3 -4.09 3.83 -1.40
CA GLU A 3 -2.65 3.96 -1.52
C GLU A 3 -2.32 5.03 -2.59
N ARG A 4 -1.27 5.82 -2.36
CA ARG A 4 -0.74 6.84 -3.25
C ARG A 4 0.75 6.62 -3.41
N GLY A 5 1.10 6.01 -4.53
CA GLY A 5 2.43 5.48 -4.75
C GLY A 5 2.47 4.62 -6.01
N ILE A 6 3.43 3.71 -6.09
CA ILE A 6 3.76 2.97 -7.32
C ILE A 6 2.53 2.27 -7.88
N VAL A 7 1.71 1.60 -7.06
CA VAL A 7 0.56 0.83 -7.54
C VAL A 7 -0.47 1.77 -8.20
N SER A 8 -0.73 2.92 -7.58
CA SER A 8 -1.64 3.95 -8.12
C SER A 8 -1.10 4.69 -9.36
N ALA A 9 0.22 4.83 -9.50
CA ALA A 9 0.86 5.68 -10.51
C ALA A 9 0.86 5.08 -11.94
N GLY A 10 0.61 3.77 -12.08
CA GLY A 10 0.57 3.11 -13.39
C GLY A 10 1.95 2.78 -13.97
N ARG A 11 1.96 2.37 -15.24
CA ARG A 11 3.18 2.18 -16.04
C ARG A 11 3.43 3.40 -16.92
N ASP A 12 4.68 3.61 -17.27
CA ASP A 12 5.06 4.55 -18.30
C ASP A 12 4.59 4.03 -19.67
N PRO A 13 3.81 4.81 -20.44
CA PRO A 13 3.24 4.35 -21.70
C PRO A 13 4.27 4.17 -22.82
N LYS A 14 5.48 4.73 -22.69
CA LYS A 14 6.56 4.60 -23.67
C LYS A 14 7.52 3.46 -23.34
N THR A 15 7.79 3.23 -22.05
CA THR A 15 8.80 2.25 -21.61
C THR A 15 8.22 0.99 -20.97
N GLY A 16 6.93 1.00 -20.60
CA GLY A 16 6.29 -0.09 -19.87
C GLY A 16 6.79 -0.27 -18.42
N LYS A 17 7.73 0.56 -17.95
CA LYS A 17 8.28 0.46 -16.58
C LYS A 17 7.32 1.06 -15.55
N HIS A 18 7.52 0.73 -14.27
CA HIS A 18 6.79 1.38 -13.18
C HIS A 18 7.09 2.88 -13.16
N LYS A 19 6.05 3.69 -12.98
CA LYS A 19 6.23 5.08 -12.57
C LYS A 19 6.50 5.09 -11.07
N TYR A 20 7.65 5.60 -10.67
CA TYR A 20 8.04 5.77 -9.28
C TYR A 20 7.70 7.20 -8.87
N PRO A 21 6.57 7.44 -8.19
CA PRO A 21 6.26 8.75 -7.64
C PRO A 21 7.23 9.09 -6.51
N GLU A 22 7.43 10.37 -6.24
CA GLU A 22 8.27 10.85 -5.13
C GLU A 22 7.68 10.48 -3.75
N LEU A 23 6.37 10.21 -3.70
CA LEU A 23 5.63 9.89 -2.49
C LEU A 23 5.04 8.48 -2.57
N GLU A 24 5.34 7.65 -1.57
CA GLU A 24 4.73 6.33 -1.33
C GLU A 24 3.99 6.39 0.01
N LEU A 25 2.68 6.65 -0.04
CA LEU A 25 1.87 7.01 1.12
C LEU A 25 0.60 6.16 1.21
N VAL A 26 0.22 5.84 2.45
CA VAL A 26 -1.09 5.25 2.75
C VAL A 26 -2.02 6.37 3.25
N ARG A 27 -3.13 6.61 2.54
CA ARG A 27 -4.06 7.69 2.88
C ARG A 27 -5.17 7.22 3.82
N ILE A 28 -5.16 7.73 5.05
CA ILE A 28 -6.24 7.58 6.03
C ILE A 28 -7.27 8.70 5.81
N THR A 29 -8.48 8.34 5.40
CA THR A 29 -9.57 9.30 5.16
C THR A 29 -10.67 9.09 6.19
N ILE A 30 -11.04 10.16 6.91
CA ILE A 30 -12.08 10.14 7.95
C ILE A 30 -13.38 10.73 7.36
N PRO A 31 -14.43 9.92 7.16
CA PRO A 31 -15.74 10.41 6.74
C PRO A 31 -16.36 11.33 7.80
N ARG A 32 -16.98 12.42 7.35
CA ARG A 32 -17.58 13.44 8.24
C ARG A 32 -18.74 12.85 9.03
N ARG A 33 -18.73 13.03 10.36
CA ARG A 33 -19.81 12.64 11.30
C ARG A 33 -20.13 11.13 11.35
N VAL A 34 -19.20 10.27 10.93
CA VAL A 34 -19.40 8.81 10.94
C VAL A 34 -18.76 8.16 12.16
N TYR A 35 -17.57 8.62 12.56
CA TYR A 35 -16.77 7.95 13.57
C TYR A 35 -16.70 8.72 14.90
N THR A 36 -16.52 7.97 15.99
CA THR A 36 -16.37 8.46 17.36
C THR A 36 -14.89 8.54 17.78
N ASN A 37 -14.63 9.12 18.95
CA ASN A 37 -13.28 9.19 19.52
C ASN A 37 -12.68 7.81 19.79
N GLU A 38 -13.47 6.83 20.22
CA GLU A 38 -12.99 5.46 20.47
C GLU A 38 -12.45 4.81 19.20
N GLN A 39 -13.09 5.05 18.05
CA GLN A 39 -12.62 4.54 16.76
C GLN A 39 -11.32 5.22 16.32
N MET A 40 -11.13 6.50 16.67
CA MET A 40 -9.87 7.21 16.42
C MET A 40 -8.74 6.68 17.31
N GLU A 41 -9.02 6.41 18.59
CA GLU A 41 -8.06 5.85 19.53
C GLU A 41 -7.62 4.45 19.08
N TYR A 42 -8.57 3.60 18.71
CA TYR A 42 -8.28 2.29 18.14
C TYR A 42 -7.43 2.38 16.86
N THR A 43 -7.76 3.32 15.95
CA THR A 43 -6.98 3.52 14.72
C THR A 43 -5.53 3.92 15.03
N LYS A 44 -5.32 4.81 16.00
CA LYS A 44 -3.99 5.23 16.46
C LYS A 44 -3.20 4.03 17.00
N ASP A 45 -3.81 3.21 17.82
CA ASP A 45 -3.13 2.06 18.44
C ASP A 45 -2.69 1.03 17.41
N VAL A 46 -3.57 0.71 16.44
CA VAL A 46 -3.22 -0.22 15.34
C VAL A 46 -2.07 0.33 14.50
N ILE A 47 -2.06 1.62 14.17
CA ILE A 47 -0.96 2.24 13.42
C ILE A 47 0.35 2.14 14.22
N ASN A 48 0.31 2.37 15.53
CA ASN A 48 1.47 2.26 16.40
C ASN A 48 2.01 0.82 16.45
N GLU A 49 1.13 -0.20 16.50
CA GLU A 49 1.52 -1.61 16.44
C GLU A 49 2.22 -1.95 15.12
N VAL A 50 1.65 -1.54 13.99
CA VAL A 50 2.25 -1.73 12.66
C VAL A 50 3.62 -1.04 12.59
N TYR A 51 3.74 0.18 13.12
CA TYR A 51 5.00 0.91 13.15
C TYR A 51 6.09 0.20 13.97
N LYS A 52 5.73 -0.44 15.09
CA LYS A 52 6.67 -1.21 15.92
C LYS A 52 7.23 -2.43 15.19
N ILE A 53 6.46 -3.05 14.28
CA ILE A 53 6.88 -4.24 13.54
C ILE A 53 7.35 -3.96 12.10
N ARG A 54 7.53 -2.69 11.71
CA ARG A 54 7.81 -2.28 10.32
C ARG A 54 8.98 -3.03 9.66
N GLU A 55 10.03 -3.34 10.41
CA GLU A 55 11.22 -4.07 9.91
C GLU A 55 10.93 -5.54 9.56
N ARG A 56 9.80 -6.08 10.04
CA ARG A 56 9.34 -7.45 9.74
C ARG A 56 8.40 -7.50 8.54
N ILE A 57 7.87 -6.36 8.10
CA ILE A 57 6.93 -6.28 6.98
C ILE A 57 7.71 -6.42 5.68
N ASN A 58 7.37 -7.44 4.89
CA ASN A 58 8.04 -7.71 3.62
C ASN A 58 7.39 -6.92 2.48
N GLY A 59 8.18 -6.66 1.43
CA GLY A 59 7.64 -6.16 0.17
C GLY A 59 6.73 -7.18 -0.51
N LEU A 60 6.01 -6.71 -1.54
CA LEU A 60 5.05 -7.50 -2.31
C LEU A 60 5.51 -7.63 -3.76
N SER A 61 5.32 -8.81 -4.37
CA SER A 61 5.43 -9.00 -5.82
C SER A 61 4.05 -9.05 -6.46
N ILE A 62 3.94 -8.54 -7.68
CA ILE A 62 2.70 -8.56 -8.47
C ILE A 62 2.55 -9.95 -9.09
N THR A 63 1.45 -10.63 -8.81
CA THR A 63 1.12 -11.94 -9.43
C THR A 63 0.19 -11.81 -10.62
N TYR A 64 -0.66 -10.77 -10.62
CA TYR A 64 -1.58 -10.49 -11.71
C TYR A 64 -1.79 -8.99 -11.85
N GLU A 65 -1.49 -8.45 -13.04
CA GLU A 65 -1.72 -7.06 -13.41
C GLU A 65 -2.74 -6.97 -14.55
N PRO A 66 -3.93 -6.36 -14.32
CA PRO A 66 -4.89 -6.14 -15.38
C PRO A 66 -4.49 -4.97 -16.29
N PRO A 67 -4.94 -4.96 -17.57
CA PRO A 67 -4.54 -3.95 -18.55
C PRO A 67 -5.05 -2.54 -18.25
N PHE A 68 -6.14 -2.42 -17.48
CA PHE A 68 -6.75 -1.13 -17.11
C PHE A 68 -7.06 -1.09 -15.62
N LEU A 69 -7.02 0.11 -15.03
CA LEU A 69 -7.39 0.38 -13.63
C LEU A 69 -6.71 -0.58 -12.63
N ARG A 70 -5.41 -0.83 -12.84
CA ARG A 70 -4.65 -1.85 -12.10
C ARG A 70 -4.81 -1.79 -10.59
N PHE A 71 -4.95 -0.61 -10.01
CA PHE A 71 -5.03 -0.43 -8.57
C PHE A 71 -6.26 -1.07 -7.90
N PHE A 72 -7.34 -1.36 -8.65
CA PHE A 72 -8.54 -1.99 -8.08
C PHE A 72 -8.49 -3.52 -8.07
N THR A 73 -7.79 -4.13 -9.03
CA THR A 73 -7.90 -5.58 -9.31
C THR A 73 -6.55 -6.29 -9.41
N ILE A 74 -5.45 -5.59 -9.17
CA ILE A 74 -4.11 -6.17 -9.03
C ILE A 74 -4.07 -7.19 -7.88
N ARG A 75 -3.31 -8.26 -8.07
CA ARG A 75 -3.05 -9.25 -7.03
C ARG A 75 -1.56 -9.27 -6.70
N PHE A 76 -1.28 -9.48 -5.42
CA PHE A 76 0.07 -9.52 -4.88
C PHE A 76 0.30 -10.82 -4.11
N GLU A 77 1.56 -11.20 -4.02
CA GLU A 77 2.04 -12.19 -3.06
C GLU A 77 3.16 -11.59 -2.21
N PRO A 78 3.38 -12.07 -0.98
CA PRO A 78 4.54 -11.68 -0.17
C PRO A 78 5.84 -12.07 -0.88
N LEU A 79 6.79 -11.14 -0.93
CA LEU A 79 8.15 -11.50 -1.30
C LEU A 79 8.69 -12.50 -0.27
N LYS A 80 9.10 -13.67 -0.73
CA LYS A 80 9.84 -14.61 0.10
C LYS A 80 11.09 -13.87 0.58
N LYS A 81 11.33 -13.85 1.90
CA LYS A 81 12.64 -13.46 2.41
C LYS A 81 13.63 -14.46 1.84
N THR A 82 14.35 -14.08 0.79
CA THR A 82 15.59 -14.77 0.43
C THR A 82 16.48 -14.58 1.64
N ALA A 83 16.70 -15.65 2.43
CA ALA A 83 17.73 -15.65 3.44
C ALA A 83 19.03 -15.25 2.72
N SER A 84 19.55 -14.07 3.03
CA SER A 84 20.88 -13.68 2.56
C SER A 84 21.86 -14.70 3.13
N LEU A 85 22.54 -15.42 2.23
CA LEU A 85 23.79 -16.10 2.53
C LEU A 85 24.86 -15.08 2.97
#